data_AF-A0A1F6LPV1-F1
#
_entry.id   AF-A0A1F6LPV1-F1
#
_cell.length_a   1.000
_cell.length_b   1.000
_cell.length_c   1.000
_cell.angle_alpha   90.00
_cell.angle_beta   90.00
_cell.angle_gamma   90.00
#
_symmetry.space_group_name_H-M   'P 1'
#
loop_
_entity.id
_entity.type
_entity.pdbx_description
1 polymer ?
#
loop_
_entity_poly.entity_id
_entity_poly.type
_entity_poly.pdbx_seq_one_letter_code
_entity_poly.pdbx_strand_id
1 'polypeptide(L)'
;MTPPEPSSELELLFTEADLLPAAGSQAPLNAGAAAGAAGDLASSVIQADIDLSFSEADLMAPAEKQEDGKKTVLLVDDDPDIVEILRVRLEGAGFVCRTASNGPEALGLLQSVTSGRPDIAVVDMLMPGMDGYEVCRQMRMQFSENPFPILMVSEKADTESVVRALDLGAADFLRKPVDAQELLARMKTTLQIRDDLRRARAQIKELTHINSTLVRSNAKLAATTVVDELTGLTNRGHFIERLHHQVAVARRMDMPLSLGLLRFRTMTGGAVSDQGLPGLARQLLDMARPTDLCARIEPVMFAVLMPATDSKDSGKIIPTWRRQLGQSLGNPKSVDVVTGVLKADESAIEFLDRLEYGQWPE
;
A
#
# COMPACT_ATOMS: atom_id res chain seq x y z
N MET A 1 31.26 -22.37 28.46
CA MET A 1 29.89 -22.33 27.87
C MET A 1 28.92 -22.00 28.99
N THR A 2 27.90 -21.20 28.66
CA THR A 2 26.88 -20.49 29.48
C THR A 2 27.30 -19.13 30.06
N PRO A 3 26.78 -18.00 29.50
CA PRO A 3 26.77 -16.71 30.19
C PRO A 3 25.60 -16.63 31.20
N PRO A 4 25.67 -15.72 32.19
CA PRO A 4 24.66 -15.57 33.24
C PRO A 4 23.48 -14.69 32.79
N GLU A 5 22.32 -14.91 33.43
CA GLU A 5 21.14 -14.03 33.35
C GLU A 5 21.38 -12.67 34.00
N PRO A 6 20.63 -11.64 33.57
CA PRO A 6 20.16 -10.60 34.47
C PRO A 6 18.62 -10.52 34.52
N SER A 7 18.15 -10.63 35.76
CA SER A 7 16.90 -10.22 36.40
C SER A 7 16.07 -9.07 35.79
N SER A 8 14.80 -9.39 35.51
CA SER A 8 13.52 -8.84 36.01
C SER A 8 13.22 -7.33 36.08
N GLU A 9 11.96 -7.04 35.67
CA GLU A 9 11.03 -5.94 36.03
C GLU A 9 10.83 -4.79 35.02
N LEU A 10 9.68 -4.81 34.34
CA LEU A 10 8.65 -3.75 34.37
C LEU A 10 7.39 -4.24 33.63
N GLU A 11 6.45 -4.81 34.38
CA GLU A 11 5.05 -4.99 33.98
C GLU A 11 4.37 -3.61 33.88
N LEU A 12 3.70 -3.34 32.76
CA LEU A 12 2.70 -2.28 32.67
C LEU A 12 1.36 -2.89 32.26
N LEU A 13 0.51 -2.99 33.27
CA LEU A 13 -0.92 -3.24 33.22
C LEU A 13 -1.63 -2.16 32.40
N PHE A 14 -2.42 -2.57 31.41
CA PHE A 14 -3.54 -1.76 30.91
C PHE A 14 -4.82 -2.60 31.02
N THR A 15 -5.67 -2.19 31.96
CA THR A 15 -7.02 -2.69 32.21
C THR A 15 -8.01 -2.15 31.17
N GLU A 16 -8.76 -3.05 30.52
CA GLU A 16 -9.90 -2.78 29.62
C GLU A 16 -11.15 -2.29 30.39
N ALA A 17 -11.06 -1.13 31.05
CA ALA A 17 -12.18 -0.56 31.76
C ALA A 17 -12.18 0.97 31.66
N ASP A 18 -12.35 1.49 30.45
CA ASP A 18 -12.88 2.84 30.21
C ASP A 18 -13.10 2.98 28.70
N LEU A 19 -14.33 2.71 28.24
CA LEU A 19 -14.94 3.23 27.00
C LEU A 19 -16.32 2.56 26.80
N LEU A 20 -17.27 2.90 27.67
CA LEU A 20 -18.71 2.72 27.42
C LEU A 20 -19.40 4.07 27.61
N PRO A 21 -20.14 4.59 26.62
CA PRO A 21 -21.25 5.48 26.89
C PRO A 21 -22.56 4.70 26.99
N ALA A 22 -23.40 5.25 27.88
CA ALA A 22 -24.64 4.70 28.41
C ALA A 22 -25.75 4.45 27.37
N ALA A 23 -26.60 3.49 27.72
CA ALA A 23 -27.85 3.17 27.06
C ALA A 23 -28.85 4.34 27.09
N GLY A 24 -29.52 4.58 25.96
CA GLY A 24 -30.70 5.44 25.89
C GLY A 24 -31.37 5.43 24.51
N SER A 25 -32.57 4.87 24.46
CA SER A 25 -33.63 5.03 23.45
C SER A 25 -33.85 3.88 22.46
N GLN A 26 -35.09 3.38 22.49
CA GLN A 26 -35.66 2.25 21.76
C GLN A 26 -36.07 2.62 20.32
N ALA A 27 -35.76 1.78 19.33
CA ALA A 27 -36.50 1.55 18.08
C ALA A 27 -35.87 0.36 17.31
N PRO A 28 -36.60 -0.36 16.42
CA PRO A 28 -36.46 -1.81 16.25
C PRO A 28 -35.25 -2.24 15.42
N LEU A 29 -34.64 -3.36 15.84
CA LEU A 29 -33.61 -4.08 15.09
C LEU A 29 -34.25 -4.73 13.85
N ASN A 30 -34.10 -4.08 12.70
CA ASN A 30 -34.28 -4.71 11.40
C ASN A 30 -33.14 -5.71 11.19
N ALA A 31 -33.41 -6.99 11.45
CA ALA A 31 -32.54 -8.11 11.12
C ALA A 31 -32.55 -8.34 9.59
N GLY A 32 -31.73 -7.57 8.88
CA GLY A 32 -31.62 -7.62 7.43
C GLY A 32 -30.27 -7.12 6.94
N ALA A 33 -29.17 -7.60 7.53
CA ALA A 33 -27.80 -7.31 7.07
C ALA A 33 -26.79 -8.23 7.76
N ALA A 34 -26.69 -9.50 7.35
CA ALA A 34 -25.62 -10.38 7.88
C ALA A 34 -25.11 -11.44 6.89
N ALA A 35 -25.43 -11.31 5.60
CA ALA A 35 -25.00 -12.27 4.58
C ALA A 35 -24.47 -11.62 3.29
N GLY A 36 -23.97 -10.38 3.39
CA GLY A 36 -23.22 -9.69 2.32
C GLY A 36 -21.70 -9.65 2.54
N ALA A 37 -21.21 -10.11 3.70
CA ALA A 37 -19.86 -9.80 4.16
C ALA A 37 -18.71 -10.57 3.47
N ALA A 38 -18.98 -11.53 2.58
CA ALA A 38 -17.93 -12.20 1.80
C ALA A 38 -17.80 -11.67 0.36
N GLY A 39 -18.88 -11.11 -0.21
CA GLY A 39 -18.85 -10.42 -1.50
C GLY A 39 -18.36 -8.98 -1.39
N ASP A 40 -18.57 -8.34 -0.24
CA ASP A 40 -18.12 -6.96 0.01
C ASP A 40 -16.64 -6.86 0.37
N LEU A 41 -15.98 -7.91 0.85
CA LEU A 41 -14.53 -7.85 1.13
C LEU A 41 -13.68 -7.89 -0.15
N ALA A 42 -14.15 -8.54 -1.22
CA ALA A 42 -13.48 -8.48 -2.52
C ALA A 42 -13.67 -7.11 -3.18
N SER A 43 -14.84 -6.49 -3.01
CA SER A 43 -15.12 -5.14 -3.52
C SER A 43 -14.49 -4.04 -2.66
N SER A 44 -14.40 -4.21 -1.33
CA SER A 44 -13.77 -3.22 -0.42
C SER A 44 -12.26 -3.19 -0.54
N VAL A 45 -11.62 -4.30 -0.96
CA VAL A 45 -10.18 -4.31 -1.27
C VAL A 45 -9.89 -3.65 -2.63
N ILE A 46 -10.86 -3.66 -3.56
CA ILE A 46 -10.76 -2.94 -4.84
C ILE A 46 -11.02 -1.43 -4.67
N GLN A 47 -11.67 -1.03 -3.57
CA GLN A 47 -12.10 0.35 -3.30
C GLN A 47 -11.51 0.95 -2.02
N ALA A 48 -10.43 0.36 -1.51
CA ALA A 48 -9.55 1.07 -0.61
C ALA A 48 -8.80 2.12 -1.46
N ASP A 49 -9.44 3.28 -1.65
CA ASP A 49 -8.71 4.53 -1.79
C ASP A 49 -7.79 4.61 -0.56
N ILE A 50 -6.56 4.14 -0.73
CA ILE A 50 -5.50 4.44 0.20
C ILE A 50 -5.33 5.95 0.05
N ASP A 51 -5.93 6.69 0.98
CA ASP A 51 -5.75 8.13 1.12
C ASP A 51 -4.30 8.39 1.56
N LEU A 52 -3.40 8.24 0.58
CA LEU A 52 -2.03 8.73 0.62
C LEU A 52 -2.14 10.21 0.33
N SER A 53 -2.47 11.00 1.36
CA SER A 53 -2.39 12.46 1.30
C SER A 53 -0.91 12.90 1.24
N PHE A 54 -0.23 12.52 0.15
CA PHE A 54 0.95 13.18 -0.37
C PHE A 54 0.48 13.81 -1.68
N SER A 55 0.60 15.13 -1.78
CA SER A 55 0.25 15.86 -2.99
C SER A 55 0.94 15.21 -4.19
N GLU A 56 0.19 14.86 -5.24
CA GLU A 56 0.73 14.38 -6.51
C GLU A 56 1.83 15.32 -7.03
N ALA A 57 1.77 16.62 -6.72
CA ALA A 57 2.80 17.59 -7.09
C ALA A 57 4.18 17.30 -6.44
N ASP A 58 4.21 16.82 -5.19
CA ASP A 58 5.46 16.45 -4.50
C ASP A 58 6.05 15.15 -5.06
N LEU A 59 5.19 14.24 -5.51
CA LEU A 59 5.55 12.96 -6.14
C LEU A 59 5.96 13.14 -7.61
N MET A 60 5.50 14.19 -8.29
CA MET A 60 5.73 14.42 -9.72
C MET A 60 6.92 15.33 -10.04
N ALA A 61 7.63 15.87 -9.04
CA ALA A 61 8.87 16.59 -9.28
C ALA A 61 9.85 15.74 -10.12
N PRO A 62 10.41 16.28 -11.22
CA PRO A 62 11.24 15.51 -12.13
C PRO A 62 12.47 14.98 -11.39
N ALA A 63 12.74 13.69 -11.55
CA ALA A 63 14.02 13.12 -11.17
C ALA A 63 15.09 13.71 -12.09
N GLU A 64 15.80 14.73 -11.60
CA GLU A 64 16.91 15.33 -12.35
C GLU A 64 17.96 14.25 -12.61
N LYS A 65 18.25 14.02 -13.90
CA LYS A 65 19.34 13.14 -14.33
C LYS A 65 20.63 13.62 -13.69
N GLN A 66 21.39 12.67 -13.13
CA GLN A 66 22.75 12.89 -12.70
C GLN A 66 23.60 13.25 -13.93
N GLU A 67 23.83 14.54 -14.14
CA GLU A 67 24.90 14.99 -15.00
C GLU A 67 26.21 14.85 -14.23
N ASP A 68 27.10 14.02 -14.77
CA ASP A 68 28.51 13.87 -14.35
C ASP A 68 29.35 15.12 -14.71
N GLY A 69 28.69 16.28 -14.73
CA GLY A 69 29.22 17.58 -15.07
C GLY A 69 29.80 18.29 -13.86
N LYS A 70 30.71 19.23 -14.13
CA LYS A 70 31.26 20.11 -13.08
C LYS A 70 30.13 20.86 -12.38
N LYS A 71 30.15 20.83 -11.05
CA LYS A 71 29.17 21.53 -10.21
C LYS A 71 29.32 23.05 -10.37
N THR A 72 28.20 23.75 -10.51
CA THR A 72 28.20 25.21 -10.72
C THR A 72 28.04 25.96 -9.39
N VAL A 73 28.86 26.97 -9.14
CA VAL A 73 28.83 27.83 -7.95
C VAL A 73 28.45 29.24 -8.35
N LEU A 74 27.48 29.84 -7.68
CA LEU A 74 27.20 31.27 -7.80
C LEU A 74 27.94 32.02 -6.68
N LEU A 75 28.90 32.86 -7.04
CA LEU A 75 29.60 33.77 -6.13
C LEU A 75 28.98 35.16 -6.22
N VAL A 76 28.59 35.73 -5.09
CA VAL A 76 27.99 37.07 -5.03
C VAL A 76 28.72 37.87 -3.96
N ASP A 77 29.49 38.88 -4.37
CA ASP A 77 30.28 39.74 -3.48
C ASP A 77 30.59 41.04 -4.25
N ASP A 78 30.51 42.21 -3.60
CA ASP A 78 30.77 43.50 -4.27
C ASP A 78 32.26 43.83 -4.38
N ASP A 79 33.13 43.11 -3.67
CA ASP A 79 34.57 43.23 -3.79
C ASP A 79 35.11 42.31 -4.93
N PRO A 80 35.55 42.90 -6.07
CA PRO A 80 36.02 42.12 -7.20
C PRO A 80 37.28 41.29 -6.90
N ASP A 81 38.11 41.71 -5.95
CA ASP A 81 39.32 40.99 -5.57
C ASP A 81 38.96 39.71 -4.80
N ILE A 82 37.98 39.78 -3.90
CA ILE A 82 37.44 38.60 -3.20
C ILE A 82 36.82 37.62 -4.19
N VAL A 83 35.99 38.12 -5.12
CA VAL A 83 35.37 37.30 -6.17
C VAL A 83 36.42 36.56 -6.99
N GLU A 84 37.45 37.27 -7.46
CA GLU A 84 38.52 36.70 -8.29
C GLU A 84 39.31 35.62 -7.55
N ILE A 85 39.69 35.88 -6.30
CA ILE A 85 40.44 34.93 -5.47
C ILE A 85 39.62 33.66 -5.24
N LEU A 86 38.35 33.79 -4.86
CA LEU A 86 37.48 32.64 -4.62
C LEU A 86 37.22 31.88 -5.93
N ARG A 87 36.98 32.58 -7.04
CA ARG A 87 36.78 31.97 -8.35
C ARG A 87 37.94 31.06 -8.73
N VAL A 88 39.17 31.59 -8.73
CA VAL A 88 40.37 30.82 -9.11
C VAL A 88 40.55 29.58 -8.23
N ARG A 89 40.29 29.71 -6.92
CA ARG A 89 40.41 28.58 -5.97
C ARG A 89 39.35 27.50 -6.21
N LEU A 90 38.10 27.90 -6.41
CA LEU A 90 36.99 26.98 -6.63
C LEU A 90 37.08 26.31 -8.00
N GLU A 91 37.45 27.04 -9.05
CA GLU A 91 37.69 26.46 -10.38
C GLU A 91 38.86 25.47 -10.36
N GLY A 92 39.94 25.78 -9.64
CA GLY A 92 41.05 24.85 -9.39
C GLY A 92 40.63 23.59 -8.63
N ALA A 93 39.54 23.64 -7.86
CA ALA A 93 38.94 22.50 -7.18
C ALA A 93 37.89 21.75 -8.03
N GLY A 94 37.67 22.15 -9.29
CA GLY A 94 36.80 21.46 -10.25
C GLY A 94 35.39 22.03 -10.39
N PHE A 95 35.09 23.17 -9.77
CA PHE A 95 33.80 23.86 -9.92
C PHE A 95 33.76 24.74 -11.18
N VAL A 96 32.56 25.09 -11.63
CA VAL A 96 32.32 26.16 -12.59
C VAL A 96 31.75 27.35 -11.83
N CYS A 97 32.40 28.50 -11.88
CA CYS A 97 31.94 29.67 -11.14
C CYS A 97 31.15 30.63 -12.03
N ARG A 98 30.04 31.11 -11.51
CA ARG A 98 29.28 32.26 -12.03
C ARG A 98 29.36 33.35 -10.97
N THR A 99 29.64 34.57 -11.38
CA THR A 99 29.95 35.67 -10.47
C THR A 99 28.95 36.80 -10.65
N ALA A 100 28.59 37.47 -9.56
CA ALA A 100 27.78 38.68 -9.56
C ALA A 100 28.35 39.67 -8.53
N SER A 101 28.30 40.96 -8.84
CA SER A 101 28.86 42.01 -7.99
C SER A 101 27.84 42.66 -7.05
N ASN A 102 26.59 42.20 -7.07
CA ASN A 102 25.51 42.67 -6.21
C ASN A 102 24.28 41.74 -6.28
N GLY A 103 23.34 41.94 -5.35
CA GLY A 103 22.10 41.16 -5.28
C GLY A 103 21.23 41.19 -6.56
N PRO A 104 20.90 42.37 -7.14
CA PRO A 104 20.12 42.45 -8.37
C PRO A 104 20.76 41.70 -9.56
N GLU A 105 22.07 41.79 -9.72
CA GLU A 105 22.80 41.04 -10.75
C GLU A 105 22.70 39.53 -10.51
N ALA A 106 22.90 39.07 -9.27
CA ALA A 106 22.78 37.65 -8.91
C ALA A 106 21.38 37.10 -9.23
N LEU A 107 20.34 37.84 -8.91
CA LEU A 107 18.95 37.46 -9.20
C LEU A 107 18.66 37.50 -10.71
N GLY A 108 19.19 38.49 -11.44
CA GLY A 108 19.09 38.55 -12.91
C GLY A 108 19.79 37.37 -13.60
N LEU A 109 20.96 36.95 -13.08
CA LEU A 109 21.64 35.75 -13.54
C LEU A 109 20.81 34.48 -13.29
N LEU A 110 20.04 34.41 -12.20
CA LEU A 110 19.16 33.28 -11.93
C LEU A 110 17.91 33.28 -12.81
N GLN A 111 17.39 34.45 -13.20
CA GLN A 111 16.23 34.59 -14.09
C GLN A 111 16.55 34.28 -15.56
N SER A 112 17.76 34.63 -16.02
CA SER A 112 18.18 34.44 -17.42
C SER A 112 18.50 32.98 -17.80
N VAL A 113 18.46 32.07 -16.84
CA VAL A 113 18.95 30.70 -17.01
C VAL A 113 17.80 29.73 -17.10
N THR A 114 17.47 29.33 -18.33
CA THR A 114 16.48 28.29 -18.62
C THR A 114 17.02 26.89 -18.32
N SER A 115 18.34 26.70 -18.35
CA SER A 115 19.05 25.44 -18.08
C SER A 115 20.36 25.72 -17.33
N GLY A 116 20.56 25.14 -16.15
CA GLY A 116 21.82 25.25 -15.38
C GLY A 116 21.75 26.13 -14.11
N ARG A 117 20.84 25.79 -13.19
CA ARG A 117 20.82 26.39 -11.83
C ARG A 117 22.15 26.13 -11.13
N PRO A 118 22.63 27.04 -10.26
CA PRO A 118 23.80 26.76 -9.45
C PRO A 118 23.51 25.58 -8.52
N ASP A 119 24.53 24.75 -8.32
CA ASP A 119 24.50 23.68 -7.33
C ASP A 119 24.56 24.23 -5.90
N ILE A 120 25.18 25.39 -5.73
CA ILE A 120 25.40 26.09 -4.46
C ILE A 120 25.66 27.58 -4.73
N ALA A 121 25.20 28.46 -3.86
CA ALA A 121 25.55 29.87 -3.88
C ALA A 121 26.37 30.25 -2.65
N VAL A 122 27.34 31.14 -2.83
CA VAL A 122 28.12 31.80 -1.78
C VAL A 122 27.82 33.29 -1.91
N VAL A 123 27.19 33.86 -0.89
CA VAL A 123 26.63 35.21 -0.95
C VAL A 123 27.18 36.04 0.19
N ASP A 124 27.77 37.18 -0.13
CA ASP A 124 28.16 38.16 0.88
C ASP A 124 26.93 38.79 1.53
N MET A 125 27.00 38.98 2.84
CA MET A 125 25.94 39.57 3.63
C MET A 125 25.88 41.08 3.45
N LEU A 126 27.03 41.74 3.37
CA LEU A 126 27.14 43.19 3.43
C LEU A 126 27.43 43.77 2.04
N MET A 127 26.40 43.84 1.20
CA MET A 127 26.51 44.45 -0.13
C MET A 127 25.72 45.77 -0.24
N PRO A 128 26.19 46.75 -1.03
CA PRO A 128 25.45 47.97 -1.30
C PRO A 128 24.09 47.71 -1.97
N GLY A 129 23.07 48.44 -1.51
CA GLY A 129 21.73 48.43 -2.10
C GLY A 129 20.85 47.25 -1.67
N MET A 130 21.30 46.02 -1.92
CA MET A 130 20.59 44.80 -1.51
C MET A 130 21.53 43.91 -0.70
N ASP A 131 21.19 43.68 0.56
CA ASP A 131 21.97 42.83 1.46
C ASP A 131 21.79 41.33 1.17
N GLY A 132 22.71 40.50 1.67
CA GLY A 132 22.67 39.06 1.45
C GLY A 132 21.44 38.38 2.07
N TYR A 133 20.82 38.97 3.10
CA TYR A 133 19.57 38.46 3.67
C TYR A 133 18.42 38.54 2.66
N GLU A 134 18.26 39.69 2.02
CA GLU A 134 17.22 39.90 1.03
C GLU A 134 17.47 39.03 -0.22
N VAL A 135 18.73 38.90 -0.65
CA VAL A 135 19.09 37.97 -1.73
C VAL A 135 18.68 36.54 -1.39
N CYS A 136 19.02 36.04 -0.21
CA CYS A 136 18.66 34.69 0.22
C CYS A 136 17.14 34.50 0.31
N ARG A 137 16.43 35.47 0.89
CA ARG A 137 14.96 35.44 0.96
C ARG A 137 14.34 35.35 -0.42
N GLN A 138 14.80 36.15 -1.38
CA GLN A 138 14.28 36.12 -2.75
C GLN A 138 14.63 34.82 -3.47
N MET A 139 15.84 34.29 -3.31
CA MET A 139 16.20 32.97 -3.84
C MET A 139 15.31 31.87 -3.25
N ARG A 140 15.01 31.91 -1.96
CA ARG A 140 14.12 30.92 -1.31
C ARG A 140 12.68 31.01 -1.79
N MET A 141 12.18 32.23 -2.05
CA MET A 141 10.85 32.43 -2.65
C MET A 141 10.78 31.94 -4.09
N GLN A 142 11.81 32.22 -4.90
CA GLN A 142 11.82 31.87 -6.32
C GLN A 142 12.06 30.36 -6.56
N PHE A 143 12.81 29.68 -5.68
CA PHE A 143 13.23 28.29 -5.85
C PHE A 143 12.68 27.37 -4.75
N SER A 144 11.45 27.61 -4.28
CA SER A 144 10.81 26.86 -3.19
C SER A 144 10.66 25.37 -3.47
N GLU A 145 10.35 24.98 -4.72
CA GLU A 145 10.13 23.57 -5.11
C GLU A 145 11.42 22.76 -5.25
N ASN A 146 12.53 23.41 -5.61
CA ASN A 146 13.84 22.76 -5.71
C ASN A 146 14.93 23.75 -5.27
N PRO A 147 15.10 23.94 -3.94
CA PRO A 147 16.05 24.88 -3.40
C PRO A 147 17.48 24.35 -3.55
N PHE A 148 18.42 25.24 -3.84
CA PHE A 148 19.85 24.98 -3.76
C PHE A 148 20.43 25.59 -2.47
N PRO A 149 21.49 25.00 -1.90
CA PRO A 149 22.15 25.52 -0.70
C PRO A 149 22.73 26.92 -0.94
N ILE A 150 22.57 27.80 0.06
CA ILE A 150 23.12 29.16 0.07
C ILE A 150 24.01 29.27 1.29
N LEU A 151 25.30 29.55 1.09
CA LEU A 151 26.27 29.83 2.14
C LEU A 151 26.38 31.34 2.23
N MET A 152 26.11 31.90 3.41
CA MET A 152 26.34 33.31 3.65
C MET A 152 27.76 33.54 4.15
N VAL A 153 28.36 34.64 3.70
CA VAL A 153 29.68 35.09 4.12
C VAL A 153 29.55 36.51 4.64
N SER A 154 30.24 36.90 5.72
CA SER A 154 30.13 38.26 6.27
C SER A 154 31.32 38.65 7.13
N GLU A 155 31.69 39.93 7.14
CA GLU A 155 32.57 40.50 8.18
C GLU A 155 31.88 40.55 9.55
N LYS A 156 30.56 40.79 9.55
CA LYS A 156 29.72 40.84 10.75
C LYS A 156 29.17 39.44 11.04
N ALA A 157 29.78 38.78 12.02
CA ALA A 157 29.50 37.39 12.41
C ALA A 157 29.13 37.26 13.90
N ASP A 158 28.36 38.21 14.43
CA ASP A 158 27.75 38.04 15.75
C ASP A 158 26.63 36.98 15.70
N THR A 159 26.28 36.46 16.87
CA THR A 159 25.33 35.35 17.00
C THR A 159 23.96 35.69 16.42
N GLU A 160 23.48 36.93 16.55
CA GLU A 160 22.18 37.35 16.00
C GLU A 160 22.19 37.29 14.48
N SER A 161 23.28 37.76 13.85
CA SER A 161 23.46 37.69 12.41
C SER A 161 23.47 36.26 11.87
N VAL A 162 24.14 35.33 12.58
CA VAL A 162 24.20 33.91 12.21
C VAL A 162 22.82 33.25 12.32
N VAL A 163 22.13 33.44 13.45
CA VAL A 163 20.78 32.88 13.66
C VAL A 163 19.82 33.38 12.58
N ARG A 164 19.83 34.68 12.31
CA ARG A 164 18.98 35.28 11.27
C ARG A 164 19.25 34.69 9.88
N ALA A 165 20.51 34.40 9.55
CA ALA A 165 20.87 33.80 8.26
C ALA A 165 20.28 32.40 8.11
N LEU A 166 20.42 31.57 9.15
CA LEU A 166 19.92 30.20 9.17
C LEU A 166 18.39 30.17 9.15
N ASP A 167 17.71 31.06 9.90
CA ASP A 167 16.25 31.17 9.92
C ASP A 167 15.67 31.57 8.55
N LEU A 168 16.41 32.36 7.77
CA LEU A 168 16.06 32.69 6.38
C LEU A 168 16.32 31.55 5.38
N GLY A 169 16.85 30.42 5.85
CA GLY A 169 17.12 29.24 5.06
C GLY A 169 18.51 29.19 4.43
N ALA A 170 19.49 29.94 4.94
CA ALA A 170 20.89 29.70 4.59
C ALA A 170 21.30 28.29 5.07
N ALA A 171 22.11 27.60 4.28
CA ALA A 171 22.63 26.28 4.62
C ALA A 171 23.79 26.36 5.61
N ASP A 172 24.56 27.45 5.57
CA ASP A 172 25.68 27.69 6.48
C ASP A 172 26.06 29.19 6.47
N PHE A 173 26.90 29.58 7.41
CA PHE A 173 27.41 30.93 7.56
C PHE A 173 28.92 30.93 7.87
N LEU A 174 29.71 31.72 7.13
CA LEU A 174 31.14 31.87 7.33
C LEU A 174 31.52 33.33 7.63
N ARG A 175 32.48 33.51 8.54
CA ARG A 175 33.05 34.83 8.85
C ARG A 175 34.19 35.16 7.88
N LYS A 176 34.23 36.41 7.39
CA LYS A 176 35.38 36.96 6.64
C LYS A 176 36.54 37.31 7.61
N PRO A 177 37.81 37.13 7.20
CA PRO A 177 38.26 36.60 5.91
C PRO A 177 38.01 35.09 5.80
N VAL A 178 37.47 34.65 4.66
CA VAL A 178 37.15 33.24 4.43
C VAL A 178 38.39 32.49 3.96
N ASP A 179 38.75 31.43 4.68
CA ASP A 179 39.74 30.48 4.21
C ASP A 179 39.14 29.63 3.07
N ALA A 180 39.84 29.58 1.93
CA ALA A 180 39.35 28.87 0.75
C ALA A 180 39.22 27.35 0.99
N GLN A 181 40.06 26.75 1.83
CA GLN A 181 39.95 25.34 2.19
C GLN A 181 38.75 25.09 3.11
N GLU A 182 38.50 25.99 4.07
CA GLU A 182 37.30 25.91 4.91
C GLU A 182 36.02 26.01 4.05
N LEU A 183 35.95 27.00 3.17
CA LEU A 183 34.82 27.17 2.26
C LEU A 183 34.62 25.93 1.37
N LEU A 184 35.69 25.40 0.78
CA LEU A 184 35.64 24.18 -0.02
C LEU A 184 35.14 22.97 0.78
N ALA A 185 35.57 22.81 2.03
CA ALA A 185 35.14 21.71 2.89
C ALA A 185 33.65 21.81 3.22
N ARG A 186 33.17 23.01 3.58
CA ARG A 186 31.74 23.27 3.84
C ARG A 186 30.90 23.05 2.59
N MET A 187 31.31 23.59 1.45
CA MET A 187 30.61 23.39 0.17
C MET A 187 30.50 21.92 -0.21
N LYS A 188 31.59 21.15 -0.10
CA LYS A 188 31.58 19.70 -0.40
C LYS A 188 30.61 18.95 0.50
N THR A 189 30.63 19.22 1.80
CA THR A 189 29.74 18.58 2.77
C THR A 189 28.28 18.91 2.47
N THR A 190 27.97 20.19 2.24
CA THR A 190 26.61 20.65 1.93
C THR A 190 26.08 20.05 0.62
N LEU A 191 26.93 19.97 -0.41
CA LEU A 191 26.57 19.34 -1.69
C LEU A 191 26.36 17.83 -1.56
N GLN A 192 27.18 17.15 -0.76
CA GLN A 192 27.02 15.72 -0.48
C GLN A 192 25.69 15.44 0.22
N ILE A 193 25.37 16.19 1.29
CA ILE A 193 24.10 16.04 2.02
C ILE A 193 22.90 16.24 1.07
N ARG A 194 22.96 17.27 0.21
CA ARG A 194 21.93 17.53 -0.79
C ARG A 194 21.79 16.36 -1.77
N ASP A 195 22.90 15.84 -2.29
CA ASP A 195 22.89 14.74 -3.25
C ASP A 195 22.40 13.43 -2.64
N ASP A 196 22.74 13.15 -1.38
CA ASP A 196 22.23 12.03 -0.60
C ASP A 196 20.71 12.13 -0.41
N LEU A 197 20.22 13.31 -0.02
CA LEU A 197 18.79 13.55 0.17
C LEU A 197 18.01 13.40 -1.15
N ARG A 198 18.57 13.89 -2.26
CA ARG A 198 17.99 13.71 -3.60
C ARG A 198 17.93 12.24 -4.00
N ARG A 199 19.00 11.47 -3.75
CA ARG A 199 19.03 10.01 -4.00
C ARG A 199 17.99 9.26 -3.17
N ALA A 200 17.90 9.55 -1.87
CA ALA A 200 16.92 8.93 -0.99
C ALA A 200 15.47 9.24 -1.45
N ARG A 201 15.18 10.48 -1.84
CA ARG A 201 13.86 10.86 -2.38
C ARG A 201 13.53 10.12 -3.68
N ALA A 202 14.49 9.99 -4.59
CA ALA A 202 14.31 9.24 -5.83
C ALA A 202 14.02 7.74 -5.55
N GLN A 203 14.74 7.13 -4.61
CA GLN A 203 14.52 5.74 -4.20
C GLN A 203 13.13 5.54 -3.57
N ILE A 204 12.69 6.46 -2.70
CA ILE A 204 11.34 6.40 -2.10
C ILE A 204 10.28 6.44 -3.21
N LYS A 205 10.45 7.32 -4.21
CA LYS A 205 9.53 7.43 -5.36
C LYS A 205 9.49 6.16 -6.22
N GLU A 206 10.63 5.51 -6.42
CA GLU A 206 10.70 4.25 -7.14
C GLU A 206 10.02 3.12 -6.35
N LEU A 207 10.30 3.01 -5.05
CA LEU A 207 9.71 1.99 -4.18
C LEU A 207 8.19 2.11 -4.08
N THR A 208 7.64 3.33 -4.00
CA THR A 208 6.19 3.54 -3.98
C THR A 208 5.54 3.14 -5.31
N HIS A 209 6.18 3.43 -6.44
CA HIS A 209 5.70 3.00 -7.75
C HIS A 209 5.73 1.47 -7.93
N ILE A 210 6.79 0.82 -7.45
CA ILE A 210 6.90 -0.64 -7.46
C ILE A 210 5.81 -1.25 -6.57
N ASN A 211 5.64 -0.74 -5.35
CA ASN A 211 4.66 -1.27 -4.41
C ASN A 211 3.22 -1.16 -4.94
N SER A 212 2.83 -0.03 -5.51
CA SER A 212 1.50 0.13 -6.11
C SER A 212 1.26 -0.86 -7.26
N THR A 213 2.30 -1.11 -8.07
CA THR A 213 2.26 -2.12 -9.14
C THR A 213 2.09 -3.53 -8.58
N LEU A 214 2.82 -3.86 -7.52
CA LEU A 214 2.73 -5.17 -6.84
C LEU A 214 1.34 -5.38 -6.23
N VAL A 215 0.79 -4.38 -5.54
CA VAL A 215 -0.56 -4.43 -4.98
C VAL A 215 -1.59 -4.73 -6.08
N ARG A 216 -1.52 -4.04 -7.22
CA ARG A 216 -2.41 -4.28 -8.36
C ARG A 216 -2.25 -5.68 -8.95
N SER A 217 -1.02 -6.17 -9.05
CA SER A 217 -0.74 -7.52 -9.55
C SER A 217 -1.29 -8.59 -8.61
N ASN A 218 -1.09 -8.44 -7.31
CA ASN A 218 -1.61 -9.33 -6.29
C ASN A 218 -3.14 -9.35 -6.27
N ALA A 219 -3.79 -8.18 -6.39
CA ALA A 219 -5.26 -8.10 -6.49
C ALA A 219 -5.78 -8.87 -7.73
N LYS A 220 -5.07 -8.79 -8.86
CA LYS A 220 -5.42 -9.53 -10.07
C LYS A 220 -5.26 -11.05 -9.89
N LEU A 221 -4.21 -11.50 -9.20
CA LEU A 221 -4.01 -12.91 -8.87
C LEU A 221 -5.06 -13.44 -7.88
N ALA A 222 -5.45 -12.63 -6.89
CA ALA A 222 -6.49 -12.99 -5.94
C ALA A 222 -7.85 -13.20 -6.64
N ALA A 223 -8.18 -12.36 -7.64
CA ALA A 223 -9.43 -12.46 -8.39
C ALA A 223 -9.57 -13.78 -9.18
N THR A 224 -8.47 -14.37 -9.65
CA THR A 224 -8.47 -15.67 -10.35
C THR A 224 -8.46 -16.88 -9.41
N THR A 225 -8.26 -16.69 -8.10
CA THR A 225 -8.00 -17.80 -7.16
C THR A 225 -9.19 -18.15 -6.26
N VAL A 226 -10.33 -17.46 -6.37
CA VAL A 226 -11.51 -17.69 -5.50
C VAL A 226 -12.66 -18.39 -6.21
N VAL A 227 -12.84 -18.15 -7.52
CA VAL A 227 -13.98 -18.65 -8.30
C VAL A 227 -13.53 -19.61 -9.39
N ASP A 228 -14.40 -20.56 -9.75
CA ASP A 228 -14.26 -21.46 -10.88
C ASP A 228 -14.67 -20.73 -12.17
N GLU A 229 -13.79 -20.69 -13.17
CA GLU A 229 -13.97 -19.89 -14.39
C GLU A 229 -15.21 -20.29 -15.20
N LEU A 230 -15.59 -21.57 -15.17
CA LEU A 230 -16.72 -22.07 -15.94
C LEU A 230 -18.06 -21.75 -15.27
N THR A 231 -18.14 -21.90 -13.96
CA THR A 231 -19.42 -21.85 -13.22
C THR A 231 -19.65 -20.57 -12.44
N GLY A 232 -18.60 -19.80 -12.16
CA GLY A 232 -18.63 -18.62 -11.29
C GLY A 232 -18.85 -18.94 -9.81
N LEU A 233 -18.94 -20.21 -9.44
CA LEU A 233 -19.00 -20.64 -8.04
C LEU A 233 -17.62 -20.55 -7.38
N THR A 234 -17.57 -20.65 -6.06
CA THR A 234 -16.31 -20.79 -5.34
C THR A 234 -15.54 -22.02 -5.85
N ASN A 235 -14.23 -21.89 -6.07
CA ASN A 235 -13.40 -23.01 -6.49
C ASN A 235 -13.05 -23.94 -5.31
N ARG A 236 -12.51 -25.12 -5.63
CA ARG A 236 -12.14 -26.13 -4.62
C ARG A 236 -11.21 -25.58 -3.54
N GLY A 237 -10.18 -24.81 -3.92
CA GLY A 237 -9.18 -24.31 -2.97
C GLY A 237 -9.80 -23.44 -1.88
N HIS A 238 -10.58 -22.43 -2.29
CA HIS A 238 -11.23 -21.53 -1.37
C HIS A 238 -12.38 -22.20 -0.59
N PHE A 239 -13.06 -23.18 -1.19
CA PHE A 239 -14.06 -23.98 -0.48
C PHE A 239 -13.46 -24.74 0.71
N ILE A 240 -12.31 -25.42 0.52
CA ILE A 240 -11.64 -26.16 1.60
C ILE A 240 -11.22 -25.22 2.73
N GLU A 241 -10.61 -24.08 2.41
CA GLU A 241 -10.24 -23.06 3.39
C GLU A 241 -11.46 -22.62 4.22
N ARG A 242 -12.57 -22.34 3.55
CA ARG A 242 -13.79 -21.88 4.21
C ARG A 242 -14.48 -22.98 5.04
N LEU A 243 -14.43 -24.23 4.58
CA LEU A 243 -14.92 -25.40 5.32
C LEU A 243 -14.18 -25.56 6.65
N HIS A 244 -12.84 -25.46 6.65
CA HIS A 244 -12.04 -25.51 7.88
C HIS A 244 -12.48 -24.44 8.89
N HIS A 245 -12.65 -23.21 8.43
CA HIS A 245 -13.10 -22.11 9.29
C HIS A 245 -14.51 -22.37 9.85
N GLN A 246 -15.46 -22.82 9.02
CA GLN A 246 -16.84 -23.07 9.46
C GLN A 246 -16.96 -24.24 10.44
N VAL A 247 -16.18 -25.31 10.27
CA VAL A 247 -16.13 -26.42 11.22
C VAL A 247 -15.63 -25.95 12.60
N ALA A 248 -14.61 -25.09 12.64
CA ALA A 248 -14.11 -24.53 13.89
C ALA A 248 -15.15 -23.66 14.59
N VAL A 249 -15.87 -22.81 13.84
CA VAL A 249 -16.96 -21.97 14.37
C VAL A 249 -18.12 -22.82 14.88
N ALA A 250 -18.57 -23.80 14.09
CA ALA A 250 -19.67 -24.68 14.41
C ALA A 250 -19.43 -25.44 15.72
N ARG A 251 -18.23 -25.99 15.90
CA ARG A 251 -17.83 -26.66 17.15
C ARG A 251 -17.82 -25.72 18.35
N ARG A 252 -17.24 -24.52 18.19
CA ARG A 252 -17.13 -23.55 19.29
C ARG A 252 -18.51 -23.05 19.75
N MET A 253 -19.43 -22.86 18.81
CA MET A 253 -20.76 -22.31 19.06
C MET A 253 -21.84 -23.39 19.25
N ASP A 254 -21.46 -24.68 19.27
CA ASP A 254 -22.37 -25.83 19.30
C ASP A 254 -23.51 -25.71 18.26
N MET A 255 -23.13 -25.31 17.05
CA MET A 255 -24.05 -25.03 15.96
C MET A 255 -24.02 -26.16 14.93
N PRO A 256 -25.18 -26.65 14.46
CA PRO A 256 -25.19 -27.71 13.46
C PRO A 256 -24.66 -27.18 12.11
N LEU A 257 -23.77 -27.93 11.48
CA LEU A 257 -23.21 -27.63 10.17
C LEU A 257 -23.50 -28.78 9.22
N SER A 258 -24.16 -28.51 8.11
CA SER A 258 -24.43 -29.50 7.07
C SER A 258 -23.60 -29.25 5.82
N LEU A 259 -23.16 -30.32 5.17
CA LEU A 259 -22.49 -30.29 3.88
C LEU A 259 -23.26 -31.19 2.92
N GLY A 260 -23.61 -30.64 1.76
CA GLY A 260 -24.14 -31.41 0.65
C GLY A 260 -23.18 -31.49 -0.52
N LEU A 261 -22.98 -32.68 -1.04
CA LEU A 261 -22.26 -32.97 -2.27
C LEU A 261 -23.25 -33.38 -3.35
N LEU A 262 -23.19 -32.70 -4.49
CA LEU A 262 -24.01 -32.95 -5.65
C LEU A 262 -23.11 -33.42 -6.80
N ARG A 263 -23.41 -34.60 -7.34
CA ARG A 263 -22.72 -35.15 -8.50
C ARG A 263 -23.68 -35.26 -9.67
N PHE A 264 -23.33 -34.63 -10.78
CA PHE A 264 -24.15 -34.62 -11.98
C PHE A 264 -23.75 -35.73 -12.96
N ARG A 265 -24.74 -36.43 -13.52
CA ARG A 265 -24.61 -37.51 -14.50
C ARG A 265 -25.51 -37.24 -15.71
N THR A 266 -25.12 -37.68 -16.91
CA THR A 266 -26.01 -37.64 -18.09
C THR A 266 -26.81 -38.92 -18.24
N MET A 267 -27.89 -38.85 -19.04
CA MET A 267 -28.79 -39.96 -19.38
C MET A 267 -28.09 -41.18 -20.01
N THR A 268 -26.94 -40.97 -20.65
CA THR A 268 -26.14 -42.02 -21.31
C THR A 268 -24.97 -42.51 -20.46
N GLY A 269 -24.84 -42.04 -19.21
CA GLY A 269 -23.71 -42.35 -18.34
C GLY A 269 -22.43 -41.56 -18.65
N GLY A 270 -22.48 -40.58 -19.56
CA GLY A 270 -21.36 -39.66 -19.87
C GLY A 270 -21.32 -38.41 -18.97
N ALA A 271 -20.25 -37.61 -19.09
CA ALA A 271 -20.08 -36.34 -18.39
C ALA A 271 -21.10 -35.28 -18.88
N VAL A 272 -21.59 -34.43 -17.97
CA VAL A 272 -22.42 -33.26 -18.32
C VAL A 272 -21.59 -32.32 -19.19
N SER A 273 -22.17 -31.80 -20.27
CA SER A 273 -21.44 -30.88 -21.15
C SER A 273 -21.13 -29.57 -20.42
N ASP A 274 -19.94 -29.02 -20.66
CA ASP A 274 -19.49 -27.76 -20.05
C ASP A 274 -20.45 -26.59 -20.33
N GLN A 275 -21.24 -26.64 -21.40
CA GLN A 275 -22.25 -25.63 -21.73
C GLN A 275 -23.46 -25.61 -20.76
N GLY A 276 -23.75 -26.71 -20.05
CA GLY A 276 -24.87 -26.79 -19.11
C GLY A 276 -24.52 -26.44 -17.66
N LEU A 277 -23.24 -26.54 -17.29
CA LEU A 277 -22.75 -26.33 -15.93
C LEU A 277 -22.97 -24.89 -15.40
N PRO A 278 -22.79 -23.81 -16.20
CA PRO A 278 -23.07 -22.45 -15.73
C PRO A 278 -24.55 -22.24 -15.35
N GLY A 279 -25.47 -22.85 -16.10
CA GLY A 279 -26.90 -22.78 -15.82
C GLY A 279 -27.28 -23.49 -14.52
N LEU A 280 -26.68 -24.67 -14.29
CA LEU A 280 -26.85 -25.42 -13.03
C LEU A 280 -26.29 -24.67 -11.83
N ALA A 281 -25.11 -24.08 -11.97
CA ALA A 281 -24.48 -23.28 -10.93
C ALA A 281 -25.35 -22.09 -10.51
N ARG A 282 -25.94 -21.39 -11.49
CA ARG A 282 -26.87 -20.29 -11.23
C ARG A 282 -28.12 -20.77 -10.49
N GLN A 283 -28.71 -21.89 -10.90
CA GLN A 283 -29.85 -22.47 -10.21
C GLN A 283 -29.51 -22.90 -8.78
N LEU A 284 -28.29 -23.42 -8.55
CA LEU A 284 -27.80 -23.76 -7.22
C LEU A 284 -27.70 -22.52 -6.31
N LEU A 285 -27.20 -21.41 -6.84
CA LEU A 285 -27.16 -20.13 -6.11
C LEU A 285 -28.57 -19.60 -5.80
N ASP A 286 -29.51 -19.71 -6.73
CA ASP A 286 -30.88 -19.24 -6.54
C ASP A 286 -31.64 -20.05 -5.46
N MET A 287 -31.28 -21.31 -5.26
CA MET A 287 -31.85 -22.19 -4.23
C MET A 287 -31.16 -22.07 -2.86
N ALA A 288 -29.91 -21.60 -2.84
CA ALA A 288 -29.10 -21.51 -1.64
C ALA A 288 -29.44 -20.24 -0.83
N ARG A 289 -29.27 -20.31 0.49
CA ARG A 289 -29.41 -19.12 1.34
C ARG A 289 -28.19 -18.23 1.16
N PRO A 290 -28.30 -16.92 1.44
CA PRO A 290 -27.16 -16.01 1.45
C PRO A 290 -26.00 -16.44 2.37
N THR A 291 -26.29 -17.23 3.41
CA THR A 291 -25.29 -17.77 4.34
C THR A 291 -24.63 -19.07 3.87
N ASP A 292 -25.17 -19.70 2.84
CA ASP A 292 -24.67 -20.97 2.31
C ASP A 292 -23.52 -20.70 1.32
N LEU A 293 -22.54 -21.59 1.29
CA LEU A 293 -21.41 -21.50 0.36
C LEU A 293 -21.53 -22.59 -0.70
N CYS A 294 -21.77 -22.18 -1.94
CA CYS A 294 -21.81 -23.06 -3.12
C CYS A 294 -20.46 -23.05 -3.83
N ALA A 295 -19.90 -24.24 -4.06
CA ALA A 295 -18.60 -24.41 -4.70
C ALA A 295 -18.63 -25.50 -5.78
N ARG A 296 -17.78 -25.36 -6.78
CA ARG A 296 -17.43 -26.46 -7.69
C ARG A 296 -16.13 -27.09 -7.19
N ILE A 297 -16.22 -28.35 -6.75
CA ILE A 297 -15.09 -29.06 -6.15
C ILE A 297 -14.40 -30.01 -7.13
N GLU A 298 -15.13 -30.51 -8.14
CA GLU A 298 -14.59 -31.29 -9.27
C GLU A 298 -15.39 -30.99 -10.55
N PRO A 299 -14.97 -31.47 -11.74
CA PRO A 299 -15.63 -31.10 -13.01
C PRO A 299 -17.16 -31.30 -13.03
N VAL A 300 -17.68 -32.35 -12.39
CA VAL A 300 -19.12 -32.63 -12.29
C VAL A 300 -19.60 -32.73 -10.83
N MET A 301 -18.77 -32.31 -9.86
CA MET A 301 -19.12 -32.33 -8.45
C MET A 301 -19.14 -30.94 -7.84
N PHE A 302 -20.20 -30.68 -7.08
CA PHE A 302 -20.50 -29.42 -6.44
C PHE A 302 -20.71 -29.65 -4.96
N ALA A 303 -20.30 -28.68 -4.16
CA ALA A 303 -20.48 -28.70 -2.72
C ALA A 303 -21.34 -27.51 -2.28
N VAL A 304 -22.20 -27.73 -1.29
CA VAL A 304 -22.94 -26.67 -0.62
C VAL A 304 -22.77 -26.82 0.87
N LEU A 305 -22.09 -25.85 1.48
CA LEU A 305 -21.92 -25.78 2.92
C LEU A 305 -23.05 -24.93 3.51
N MET A 306 -23.81 -25.51 4.44
CA MET A 306 -25.01 -24.93 5.04
C MET A 306 -24.79 -24.76 6.55
N PRO A 307 -24.35 -23.58 7.01
CA PRO A 307 -24.28 -23.26 8.43
C PRO A 307 -25.65 -23.30 9.12
N ALA A 308 -25.67 -23.53 10.43
CA ALA A 308 -26.90 -23.57 11.24
C ALA A 308 -27.99 -24.53 10.70
N THR A 309 -27.59 -25.63 10.07
CA THR A 309 -28.50 -26.58 9.43
C THR A 309 -28.29 -27.98 10.00
N ASP A 310 -29.34 -28.54 10.59
CA ASP A 310 -29.32 -29.86 11.23
C ASP A 310 -29.63 -31.01 10.26
N SER A 311 -29.66 -32.23 10.78
CA SER A 311 -29.89 -33.44 9.96
C SER A 311 -31.32 -33.54 9.42
N LYS A 312 -32.29 -32.95 10.12
CA LYS A 312 -33.70 -33.01 9.72
C LYS A 312 -33.97 -32.01 8.61
N ASP A 313 -33.38 -30.82 8.70
CA ASP A 313 -33.54 -29.76 7.72
C ASP A 313 -32.74 -30.02 6.45
N SER A 314 -31.48 -30.47 6.58
CA SER A 314 -30.73 -30.95 5.41
C SER A 314 -31.49 -32.06 4.69
N GLY A 315 -32.03 -33.06 5.42
CA GLY A 315 -32.85 -34.13 4.88
C GLY A 315 -34.10 -33.70 4.06
N LYS A 316 -34.61 -32.48 4.25
CA LYS A 316 -35.73 -31.91 3.47
C LYS A 316 -35.26 -31.09 2.27
N ILE A 317 -34.14 -30.40 2.41
CA ILE A 317 -33.55 -29.54 1.37
C ILE A 317 -33.11 -30.40 0.18
N ILE A 318 -32.55 -31.58 0.45
CA ILE A 318 -31.90 -32.41 -0.56
C ILE A 318 -32.84 -33.03 -1.59
N PRO A 319 -33.96 -33.68 -1.20
CA PRO A 319 -34.88 -34.23 -2.19
C PRO A 319 -35.50 -33.11 -3.05
N THR A 320 -35.61 -31.90 -2.49
CA THR A 320 -36.10 -30.71 -3.18
C THR A 320 -35.09 -30.26 -4.24
N TRP A 321 -33.81 -30.10 -3.87
CA TRP A 321 -32.75 -29.73 -4.81
C TRP A 321 -32.53 -30.79 -5.90
N ARG A 322 -32.51 -32.09 -5.53
CA ARG A 322 -32.40 -33.19 -6.51
C ARG A 322 -33.52 -33.12 -7.55
N ARG A 323 -34.75 -32.87 -7.11
CA ARG A 323 -35.92 -32.73 -7.99
C ARG A 323 -35.81 -31.50 -8.89
N GLN A 324 -35.48 -30.33 -8.35
CA GLN A 324 -35.43 -29.07 -9.09
C GLN A 324 -34.26 -29.03 -10.09
N LEU A 325 -33.07 -29.47 -9.69
CA LEU A 325 -31.90 -29.52 -10.57
C LEU A 325 -32.07 -30.58 -11.67
N GLY A 326 -32.60 -31.75 -11.32
CA GLY A 326 -32.80 -32.81 -12.30
C GLY A 326 -33.96 -32.53 -13.28
N GLN A 327 -34.97 -31.75 -12.90
CA GLN A 327 -35.99 -31.25 -13.84
C GLN A 327 -35.36 -30.37 -14.94
N SER A 328 -34.43 -29.48 -14.57
CA SER A 328 -33.70 -28.64 -15.54
C SER A 328 -32.82 -29.46 -16.50
N LEU A 329 -32.44 -30.67 -16.10
CA LEU A 329 -31.67 -31.63 -16.92
C LEU A 329 -32.55 -32.63 -17.67
N GLY A 330 -33.87 -32.51 -17.59
CA GLY A 330 -34.83 -33.42 -18.23
C GLY A 330 -35.00 -34.78 -17.54
N ASN A 331 -34.28 -35.07 -16.46
CA ASN A 331 -34.50 -36.25 -15.61
C ASN A 331 -34.01 -36.04 -14.15
N PRO A 332 -34.87 -36.24 -13.13
CA PRO A 332 -34.49 -36.18 -11.72
C PRO A 332 -33.41 -37.18 -11.26
N LYS A 333 -33.18 -38.27 -12.02
CA LYS A 333 -32.11 -39.25 -11.74
C LYS A 333 -30.72 -38.81 -12.23
N SER A 334 -30.62 -37.69 -12.96
CA SER A 334 -29.36 -37.16 -13.49
C SER A 334 -28.50 -36.47 -12.42
N VAL A 335 -28.97 -36.40 -11.18
CA VAL A 335 -28.23 -35.79 -10.07
C VAL A 335 -28.23 -36.77 -8.90
N ASP A 336 -27.04 -37.22 -8.52
CA ASP A 336 -26.84 -37.88 -7.23
C ASP A 336 -26.57 -36.80 -6.19
N VAL A 337 -27.17 -36.92 -5.01
CA VAL A 337 -26.92 -35.99 -3.90
C VAL A 337 -26.66 -36.80 -2.64
N VAL A 338 -25.55 -36.50 -1.99
CA VAL A 338 -25.15 -37.04 -0.70
C VAL A 338 -24.96 -35.90 0.26
N THR A 339 -25.43 -36.04 1.49
CA THR A 339 -25.24 -35.01 2.51
C THR A 339 -24.89 -35.61 3.84
N GLY A 340 -24.19 -34.83 4.64
CA GLY A 340 -23.96 -35.14 6.03
C GLY A 340 -24.11 -33.90 6.88
N VAL A 341 -24.35 -34.17 8.15
CA VAL A 341 -24.11 -33.20 9.22
C VAL A 341 -22.75 -33.50 9.82
N LEU A 342 -22.04 -32.45 10.18
CA LEU A 342 -20.79 -32.52 10.91
C LEU A 342 -21.02 -33.23 12.25
N LYS A 343 -20.19 -34.21 12.57
CA LYS A 343 -20.17 -34.82 13.92
C LYS A 343 -19.31 -33.98 14.87
N ALA A 344 -19.63 -34.04 16.17
CA ALA A 344 -18.96 -33.20 17.19
C ALA A 344 -17.43 -33.35 17.21
N ASP A 345 -16.92 -34.56 16.96
CA ASP A 345 -15.49 -34.92 16.98
C ASP A 345 -14.84 -34.96 15.58
N GLU A 346 -15.59 -34.73 14.51
CA GLU A 346 -15.13 -34.90 13.12
C GLU A 346 -14.50 -33.65 12.51
N SER A 347 -13.30 -33.76 11.97
CA SER A 347 -12.58 -32.67 11.31
C SER A 347 -13.17 -32.32 9.94
N ALA A 348 -12.80 -31.16 9.38
CA ALA A 348 -13.25 -30.77 8.04
C ALA A 348 -12.87 -31.78 6.94
N ILE A 349 -11.69 -32.38 7.04
CA ILE A 349 -11.20 -33.38 6.09
C ILE A 349 -12.00 -34.67 6.23
N GLU A 350 -12.13 -35.20 7.45
CA GLU A 350 -12.93 -36.41 7.71
C GLU A 350 -14.40 -36.23 7.30
N PHE A 351 -14.96 -35.03 7.52
CA PHE A 351 -16.32 -34.70 7.13
C PHE A 351 -16.53 -34.74 5.62
N LEU A 352 -15.59 -34.16 4.87
CA LEU A 352 -15.61 -34.17 3.42
C LEU A 352 -15.39 -35.60 2.88
N ASP A 353 -14.35 -36.29 3.35
CA ASP A 353 -13.99 -37.64 2.91
C ASP A 353 -15.13 -38.63 3.16
N ARG A 354 -15.82 -38.53 4.30
CA ARG A 354 -16.98 -39.38 4.62
C ARG A 354 -18.10 -39.22 3.61
N LEU A 355 -18.29 -38.02 3.07
CA LEU A 355 -19.35 -37.75 2.10
C LEU A 355 -18.92 -38.04 0.67
N GLU A 356 -17.65 -37.79 0.35
CA GLU A 356 -17.07 -38.03 -0.97
C GLU A 356 -16.96 -39.53 -1.26
N TYR A 357 -16.42 -40.30 -0.31
CA TYR A 357 -16.23 -41.75 -0.40
C TYR A 357 -17.35 -42.58 0.23
N GLY A 358 -18.41 -41.93 0.70
CA GLY A 358 -19.61 -42.60 1.18
C GLY A 358 -20.36 -43.35 0.05
N GLN A 359 -21.30 -44.22 0.41
CA GLN A 359 -22.20 -44.84 -0.57
C GLN A 359 -23.15 -43.78 -1.12
N TRP A 360 -22.93 -43.38 -2.37
CA TRP A 360 -23.87 -42.55 -3.12
C TRP A 360 -25.14 -43.38 -3.41
N PRO A 361 -26.35 -42.84 -3.20
CA PRO A 361 -27.58 -43.55 -3.52
C PRO A 361 -27.65 -43.85 -5.02
N GLU A 362 -27.97 -45.10 -5.38
CA GLU A 362 -28.14 -45.55 -6.77
C GLU A 362 -29.33 -44.88 -7.49
#